data_AF-A0A1G3IIF6-F1
#
_entry.id   AF-A0A1G3IIF6-F1
#
_cell.length_a   1.000
_cell.length_b   1.000
_cell.length_c   1.000
_cell.angle_alpha   90.00
_cell.angle_beta   90.00
_cell.angle_gamma   90.00
#
_symmetry.space_group_name_H-M   'P 1'
#
loop_
_entity.id
_entity.type
_entity.pdbx_description
1 polymer ?
#
loop_
_entity_poly.entity_id
_entity_poly.type
_entity_poly.pdbx_seq_one_letter_code
_entity_poly.pdbx_strand_id
1 'polypeptide(L)'
;SAVADTAALAALLIPMMRAAGYGINRSAGLIASGGIIAPVIPPSIGMIIFGVAGNVSITKLFLAGIVPGVLMGAAVGLTWWWLAKNEKVLPAPKLAMPQRLKITAEGSLALALPVVIIGGMKFGVFTPTEAAVVAAVYSFAVGMFVYRELKWSELYQLVLTAGKTTAVVMFLVAAAMVSAWLITVANIPTEVADMLEPFMGSKILLMLVMMVLIVVVGTALDFTPTVLILTPVLMPVVLKAGIDPVYFGVMFIMNNAIGLITPPVGTVLNVVCGVAKISMDDAFKGVLPFLMAQLAVMFLLVLFPQIVTVPLHWWMR
;
A
#
# COMPACT_ATOMS: atom_id res chain seq x y z
N SER A 1 1.97 6.79 -1.52
CA SER A 1 0.67 6.63 -0.82
C SER A 1 -0.09 5.53 -1.52
N ALA A 2 -0.70 4.60 -0.78
CA ALA A 2 -1.45 3.47 -1.34
C ALA A 2 -2.58 3.93 -2.27
N VAL A 3 -3.31 4.97 -1.86
CA VAL A 3 -4.44 5.54 -2.61
C VAL A 3 -4.02 6.07 -3.98
N ALA A 4 -2.95 6.86 -4.04
CA ALA A 4 -2.48 7.46 -5.29
C ALA A 4 -1.90 6.41 -6.26
N ASP A 5 -1.13 5.46 -5.73
CA ASP A 5 -0.57 4.36 -6.51
C ASP A 5 -1.67 3.48 -7.11
N THR A 6 -2.66 3.12 -6.28
CA THR A 6 -3.82 2.35 -6.72
C THR A 6 -4.63 3.11 -7.76
N ALA A 7 -4.87 4.42 -7.59
CA ALA A 7 -5.60 5.22 -8.56
C ALA A 7 -4.92 5.24 -9.94
N ALA A 8 -3.60 5.43 -9.95
CA ALA A 8 -2.82 5.48 -11.18
C ALA A 8 -2.80 4.12 -11.90
N LEU A 9 -2.50 3.03 -11.17
CA LEU A 9 -2.50 1.69 -11.73
C LEU A 9 -3.90 1.24 -12.16
N ALA A 10 -4.93 1.55 -11.38
CA ALA A 10 -6.33 1.22 -11.73
C ALA A 10 -6.75 1.92 -13.03
N ALA A 11 -6.38 3.19 -13.22
CA ALA A 11 -6.77 3.95 -14.39
C ALA A 11 -6.21 3.37 -15.69
N LEU A 12 -5.03 2.75 -15.62
CA LEU A 12 -4.38 2.11 -16.76
C LEU A 12 -4.81 0.65 -16.92
N LEU A 13 -4.72 -0.15 -15.86
CA LEU A 13 -4.82 -1.61 -15.94
C LEU A 13 -6.27 -2.11 -16.00
N ILE A 14 -7.23 -1.44 -15.34
CA ILE A 14 -8.63 -1.90 -15.33
C ILE A 14 -9.25 -1.88 -16.74
N PRO A 15 -9.09 -0.81 -17.55
CA PRO A 15 -9.57 -0.82 -18.93
C PRO A 15 -8.93 -1.93 -19.79
N MET A 16 -7.62 -2.16 -19.63
CA MET A 16 -6.90 -3.21 -20.36
C MET A 16 -7.39 -4.61 -19.96
N MET A 17 -7.56 -4.86 -18.66
CA MET A 17 -8.07 -6.13 -18.15
C MET A 17 -9.51 -6.38 -18.61
N ARG A 18 -10.35 -5.34 -18.64
CA ARG A 18 -11.71 -5.40 -19.19
C ARG A 18 -11.69 -5.80 -20.67
N ALA A 19 -10.82 -5.19 -21.47
CA ALA A 19 -10.69 -5.51 -22.90
C ALA A 19 -10.18 -6.94 -23.16
N ALA A 20 -9.33 -7.47 -22.28
CA ALA A 20 -8.84 -8.84 -22.36
C ALA A 20 -9.85 -9.91 -21.87
N GLY A 21 -10.97 -9.48 -21.26
CA GLY A 21 -12.04 -10.36 -20.78
C GLY A 21 -11.95 -10.78 -19.31
N TYR A 22 -11.09 -10.14 -18.50
CA TYR A 22 -11.02 -10.41 -17.06
C TYR A 22 -12.26 -9.92 -16.31
N GLY A 23 -12.63 -10.61 -15.23
CA GLY A 23 -13.70 -10.17 -14.34
C GLY A 23 -13.35 -8.87 -13.63
N ILE A 24 -14.07 -7.78 -13.93
CA ILE A 24 -13.75 -6.41 -13.44
C ILE A 24 -13.69 -6.37 -11.90
N ASN A 25 -14.63 -7.02 -11.21
CA ASN A 25 -14.68 -7.04 -9.75
C ASN A 25 -13.39 -7.62 -9.16
N ARG A 26 -12.90 -8.74 -9.73
CA ARG A 26 -11.69 -9.41 -9.26
C ARG A 26 -10.44 -8.63 -9.64
N SER A 27 -10.39 -8.05 -10.84
CA SER A 27 -9.30 -7.16 -11.28
C SER A 27 -9.19 -5.92 -10.38
N ALA A 28 -10.33 -5.33 -10.00
CA ALA A 28 -10.40 -4.24 -9.04
C ALA A 28 -9.84 -4.68 -7.67
N GLY A 29 -10.26 -5.85 -7.17
CA GLY A 29 -9.74 -6.44 -5.93
C GLY A 29 -8.23 -6.67 -5.97
N LEU A 30 -7.70 -7.20 -7.08
CA LEU A 30 -6.26 -7.41 -7.27
C LEU A 30 -5.48 -6.09 -7.18
N ILE A 31 -5.93 -5.07 -7.90
CA ILE A 31 -5.25 -3.77 -7.94
C ILE A 31 -5.32 -3.07 -6.58
N ALA A 32 -6.47 -3.15 -5.90
CA ALA A 32 -6.63 -2.65 -4.54
C ALA A 32 -5.65 -3.31 -3.57
N SER A 33 -5.59 -4.65 -3.57
CA SER A 33 -4.71 -5.42 -2.70
C SER A 33 -3.23 -5.26 -3.04
N GLY A 34 -2.90 -5.03 -4.31
CA GLY A 34 -1.53 -4.71 -4.75
C GLY A 34 -1.08 -3.33 -4.26
N GLY A 35 -1.95 -2.32 -4.38
CA GLY A 35 -1.62 -0.95 -4.00
C GLY A 35 -1.39 -0.74 -2.50
N ILE A 36 -1.99 -1.58 -1.63
CA ILE A 36 -1.70 -1.54 -0.20
C ILE A 36 -0.36 -2.15 0.20
N ILE A 37 0.37 -2.77 -0.73
CA ILE A 37 1.75 -3.22 -0.48
C ILE A 37 2.71 -2.03 -0.50
N ALA A 38 2.39 -0.97 -1.26
CA ALA A 38 3.20 0.24 -1.39
C ALA A 38 3.59 0.90 -0.05
N PRO A 39 2.72 1.04 0.97
CA PRO A 39 3.11 1.55 2.29
C PRO A 39 3.93 0.55 3.13
N VAL A 40 4.06 -0.72 2.74
CA VAL A 40 4.81 -1.74 3.49
C VAL A 40 6.23 -1.90 2.93
N ILE A 41 6.41 -1.78 1.62
CA ILE A 41 7.74 -1.90 0.98
C ILE A 41 8.48 -0.55 1.03
N PRO A 42 9.76 -0.52 1.46
CA PRO A 42 10.55 0.70 1.44
C PRO A 42 10.86 1.20 0.02
N PRO A 43 10.95 2.54 -0.19
CA PRO A 43 10.79 3.62 0.79
C PRO A 43 9.31 3.90 1.11
N SER A 44 8.95 3.84 2.39
CA SER A 44 7.55 4.03 2.84
C SER A 44 7.39 5.28 3.71
N ILE A 45 6.49 6.17 3.28
CA ILE A 45 6.08 7.34 4.07
C ILE A 45 5.45 6.89 5.40
N GLY A 46 4.69 5.80 5.40
CA GLY A 46 4.06 5.27 6.62
C GLY A 46 5.09 4.89 7.68
N MET A 47 6.16 4.22 7.27
CA MET A 47 7.26 3.85 8.17
C MET A 47 8.03 5.07 8.68
N ILE A 48 8.18 6.12 7.87
CA ILE A 48 8.79 7.38 8.32
C ILE A 48 7.90 8.03 9.40
N ILE A 49 6.60 8.16 9.14
CA ILE A 49 5.65 8.76 10.08
C ILE A 49 5.62 7.96 11.39
N PHE A 50 5.56 6.62 11.31
CA PHE A 50 5.62 5.76 12.48
C PHE A 50 6.94 5.91 13.24
N GLY A 51 8.08 5.91 12.53
CA GLY A 51 9.40 6.08 13.15
C GLY A 51 9.53 7.39 13.90
N VAL A 52 8.99 8.48 13.35
CA VAL A 52 8.96 9.80 14.02
C VAL A 52 8.00 9.79 15.21
N ALA A 53 6.78 9.29 15.04
CA ALA A 53 5.74 9.30 16.08
C ALA A 53 6.08 8.36 17.26
N GLY A 54 6.69 7.21 16.99
CA GLY A 54 7.07 6.20 17.98
C GLY A 54 8.52 6.27 18.44
N ASN A 55 9.31 7.23 17.96
CA ASN A 55 10.74 7.37 18.23
C ASN A 55 11.55 6.08 17.90
N VAL A 56 11.23 5.44 16.77
CA VAL A 56 11.85 4.20 16.30
C VAL A 56 12.75 4.49 15.09
N SER A 57 13.88 3.80 14.99
CA SER A 57 14.80 3.95 13.87
C SER A 57 14.14 3.62 12.53
N ILE A 58 14.04 4.62 11.65
CA ILE A 58 13.45 4.52 10.30
C ILE A 58 14.22 3.48 9.46
N THR A 59 15.55 3.46 9.54
CA THR A 59 16.38 2.51 8.81
C THR A 59 16.06 1.06 9.20
N LYS A 60 15.84 0.79 10.48
CA LYS A 60 15.45 -0.56 10.96
C LYS A 60 14.05 -0.93 10.49
N LEU A 61 13.10 0.02 10.53
CA LEU A 61 11.74 -0.19 10.01
C LEU A 61 11.75 -0.53 8.53
N PHE A 62 12.57 0.18 7.74
CA PHE A 62 12.71 -0.12 6.31
C PHE A 62 13.22 -1.53 6.09
N LEU A 63 14.32 -1.92 6.75
CA LEU A 63 14.86 -3.27 6.61
C LEU A 63 13.83 -4.33 7.05
N ALA A 64 13.18 -4.16 8.20
CA ALA A 64 12.17 -5.10 8.70
C ALA A 64 10.93 -5.19 7.79
N GLY A 65 10.63 -4.13 7.03
CA GLY A 65 9.49 -4.06 6.11
C GLY A 65 9.60 -4.90 4.84
N ILE A 66 10.83 -5.22 4.41
CA ILE A 66 11.08 -5.92 3.14
C ILE A 66 10.42 -7.29 3.12
N VAL A 67 10.63 -8.09 4.18
CA VAL A 67 10.13 -9.48 4.23
C VAL A 67 8.60 -9.52 4.25
N PRO A 68 7.89 -8.78 5.13
CA PRO A 68 6.44 -8.72 5.12
C PRO A 68 5.87 -8.22 3.78
N GLY A 69 6.48 -7.19 3.18
CA GLY A 69 6.03 -6.67 1.90
C GLY A 69 6.14 -7.69 0.77
N VAL A 70 7.26 -8.43 0.70
CA VAL A 70 7.44 -9.52 -0.28
C VAL A 70 6.44 -10.65 -0.04
N LEU A 71 6.18 -11.02 1.22
CA LEU A 71 5.19 -12.04 1.56
C LEU A 71 3.76 -11.62 1.17
N MET A 72 3.39 -10.36 1.38
CA MET A 72 2.11 -9.84 0.91
C MET A 72 2.00 -9.93 -0.61
N GLY A 73 3.04 -9.53 -1.34
CA GLY A 73 3.09 -9.63 -2.81
C GLY A 73 2.98 -11.07 -3.30
N ALA A 74 3.70 -11.99 -2.68
CA ALA A 74 3.61 -13.41 -2.98
C ALA A 74 2.21 -13.97 -2.70
N ALA A 75 1.59 -13.60 -1.57
CA ALA A 75 0.25 -14.05 -1.21
C ALA A 75 -0.81 -13.55 -2.22
N VAL A 76 -0.75 -12.28 -2.62
CA VAL A 76 -1.64 -11.72 -3.64
C VAL A 76 -1.40 -12.40 -5.00
N GLY A 77 -0.14 -12.59 -5.40
CA GLY A 77 0.22 -13.26 -6.66
C GLY A 77 -0.21 -14.72 -6.73
N LEU A 78 -0.03 -15.48 -5.65
CA LEU A 78 -0.50 -16.87 -5.53
C LEU A 78 -2.02 -16.96 -5.57
N THR A 79 -2.71 -16.05 -4.88
CA THR A 79 -4.18 -15.96 -4.88
C THR A 79 -4.69 -15.66 -6.29
N TRP A 80 -4.06 -14.72 -7.00
CA TRP A 80 -4.39 -14.44 -8.40
C TRP A 80 -4.16 -15.65 -9.29
N TRP A 81 -3.00 -16.30 -9.18
CA TRP A 81 -2.69 -17.50 -9.97
C TRP A 81 -3.71 -18.63 -9.74
N TRP A 82 -4.20 -18.80 -8.52
CA TRP A 82 -5.23 -19.79 -8.22
C TRP A 82 -6.60 -19.42 -8.81
N LEU A 83 -7.02 -18.16 -8.69
CA LEU A 83 -8.32 -17.69 -9.18
C LEU A 83 -8.39 -17.54 -10.70
N ALA A 84 -7.31 -17.07 -11.34
CA ALA A 84 -7.24 -16.80 -12.78
C ALA A 84 -7.22 -18.06 -13.63
N LYS A 85 -6.91 -19.24 -13.07
CA LYS A 85 -6.96 -20.54 -13.77
C LYS A 85 -8.32 -20.84 -14.38
N ASN A 86 -9.38 -20.34 -13.76
CA ASN A 86 -10.76 -20.60 -14.17
C ASN A 86 -11.32 -19.49 -15.08
N GLU A 87 -10.52 -18.46 -15.41
CA GLU A 87 -10.97 -17.37 -16.28
C GLU A 87 -10.61 -17.66 -17.74
N LYS A 88 -11.62 -17.48 -18.62
CA LYS A 88 -11.44 -17.56 -20.08
C LYS A 88 -10.99 -16.19 -20.58
N VAL A 89 -9.69 -15.95 -20.55
CA VAL A 89 -9.07 -14.70 -21.01
C VAL A 89 -8.41 -14.86 -22.35
N LEU A 90 -8.45 -13.81 -23.17
CA LEU A 90 -7.74 -13.74 -24.44
C LEU A 90 -6.24 -13.50 -24.16
N PRO A 91 -5.37 -14.50 -24.37
CA PRO A 91 -3.95 -14.29 -24.13
C PRO A 91 -3.40 -13.33 -25.19
N ALA A 92 -2.59 -12.36 -24.76
CA ALA A 92 -1.86 -11.50 -25.68
C ALA A 92 -0.96 -12.35 -26.60
N PRO A 93 -0.79 -11.96 -27.88
CA PRO A 93 0.04 -12.69 -28.81
C PRO A 93 1.49 -12.79 -28.30
N LYS A 94 2.08 -13.99 -28.37
CA LYS A 94 3.48 -14.20 -27.96
C LYS A 94 4.42 -13.49 -28.93
N LEU A 95 5.17 -12.51 -28.44
CA LEU A 95 6.22 -11.84 -29.21
C LEU A 95 7.48 -12.70 -29.30
N ALA A 96 8.19 -12.62 -30.43
CA ALA A 96 9.47 -13.29 -30.64
C ALA A 96 10.58 -12.66 -29.78
N MET A 97 11.58 -13.44 -29.35
CA MET A 97 12.65 -12.96 -28.45
C MET A 97 13.41 -11.72 -28.97
N PRO A 98 13.71 -11.58 -30.29
CA PRO A 98 14.35 -10.37 -30.82
C PRO A 98 13.48 -9.11 -30.65
N GLN A 99 12.16 -9.25 -30.83
CA GLN A 99 11.22 -8.15 -30.64
C GLN A 99 11.11 -7.75 -29.16
N ARG A 100 11.18 -8.72 -28.24
CA ARG A 100 11.19 -8.45 -26.79
C ARG A 100 12.40 -7.61 -26.40
N LEU A 101 13.60 -8.01 -26.83
CA LEU A 101 14.83 -7.27 -26.54
C LEU A 101 14.80 -5.85 -27.10
N LYS A 102 14.27 -5.69 -28.33
CA LYS A 102 14.10 -4.37 -28.95
C LYS A 102 13.16 -3.48 -28.12
N ILE A 103 11.98 -3.97 -27.75
CA ILE A 103 11.01 -3.23 -26.93
C ILE A 103 11.59 -2.90 -25.55
N THR A 104 12.33 -3.82 -24.92
CA THR A 104 13.01 -3.55 -23.64
C THR A 104 14.08 -2.48 -23.77
N ALA A 105 14.84 -2.46 -24.87
CA ALA A 105 15.83 -1.42 -25.14
C ALA A 105 15.16 -0.05 -25.39
N GLU A 106 14.05 -0.03 -26.13
CA GLU A 106 13.23 1.18 -26.34
C GLU A 106 12.66 1.71 -25.01
N GLY A 107 12.23 0.82 -24.11
CA GLY A 107 11.75 1.14 -22.76
C GLY A 107 12.83 1.44 -21.71
N SER A 108 14.12 1.39 -22.07
CA SER A 108 15.23 1.48 -21.09
C SER A 108 15.24 2.79 -20.29
N LEU A 109 14.81 3.89 -20.89
CA LEU A 109 14.73 5.19 -20.21
C LEU A 109 13.59 5.23 -19.20
N ALA A 110 12.43 4.62 -19.49
CA ALA A 110 11.39 4.44 -18.48
C ALA A 110 11.89 3.61 -17.28
N LEU A 111 12.73 2.59 -17.52
CA LEU A 111 13.34 1.76 -16.48
C LEU A 111 14.44 2.47 -15.68
N ALA A 112 14.97 3.59 -16.17
CA ALA A 112 15.91 4.41 -15.40
C ALA A 112 15.22 5.18 -14.26
N LEU A 113 13.90 5.38 -14.33
CA LEU A 113 13.15 6.18 -13.36
C LEU A 113 13.23 5.64 -11.91
N PRO A 114 13.02 4.34 -11.62
CA PRO A 114 13.27 3.79 -10.28
C PRO A 114 14.70 3.99 -9.78
N VAL A 115 15.70 3.88 -10.68
CA VAL A 115 17.11 4.07 -10.32
C VAL A 115 17.39 5.53 -9.95
N VAL A 116 16.83 6.48 -10.69
CA VAL A 116 16.93 7.92 -10.39
C VAL A 116 16.29 8.23 -9.03
N ILE A 117 15.09 7.71 -8.78
CA ILE A 117 14.36 7.94 -7.51
C ILE A 117 15.12 7.33 -6.33
N ILE A 118 15.43 6.03 -6.39
CA ILE A 118 16.10 5.32 -5.28
C ILE A 118 17.51 5.86 -5.09
N GLY A 119 18.24 6.10 -6.18
CA GLY A 119 19.58 6.65 -6.16
C GLY A 119 19.61 8.02 -5.49
N GLY A 120 18.84 9.00 -5.99
CA GLY A 120 18.87 10.34 -5.42
C GLY A 120 18.30 10.43 -4.01
N MET A 121 17.36 9.57 -3.63
CA MET A 121 16.94 9.43 -2.23
C MET A 121 18.07 8.87 -1.35
N LYS A 122 18.80 7.85 -1.82
CA LYS A 122 19.91 7.23 -1.07
C LYS A 122 21.11 8.17 -0.90
N PHE A 123 21.38 9.00 -1.91
CA PHE A 123 22.45 10.00 -1.87
C PHE A 123 22.03 11.32 -1.19
N GLY A 124 20.78 11.42 -0.69
CA GLY A 124 20.29 12.60 0.01
C GLY A 124 20.09 13.83 -0.89
N VAL A 125 20.01 13.64 -2.20
CA VAL A 125 19.83 14.72 -3.19
C VAL A 125 18.41 15.26 -3.15
N PHE A 126 17.43 14.40 -2.87
CA PHE A 126 16.02 14.79 -2.73
C PHE A 126 15.26 13.92 -1.72
N THR A 127 14.30 14.55 -1.05
CA THR A 127 13.30 13.94 -0.18
C THR A 127 12.24 13.15 -0.98
N PRO A 128 11.41 12.29 -0.35
CA PRO A 128 10.38 11.53 -1.08
C PRO A 128 9.39 12.40 -1.87
N THR A 129 9.05 13.58 -1.34
CA THR A 129 8.16 14.55 -2.01
C THR A 129 8.82 15.20 -3.22
N GLU A 130 10.10 15.56 -3.10
CA GLU A 130 10.88 16.09 -4.22
C GLU A 130 11.15 15.01 -5.28
N ALA A 131 11.37 13.76 -4.85
CA ALA A 131 11.54 12.63 -5.75
C ALA A 131 10.31 12.43 -6.66
N ALA A 132 9.09 12.66 -6.16
CA ALA A 132 7.88 12.61 -6.97
C ALA A 132 7.84 13.72 -8.04
N VAL A 133 8.29 14.94 -7.70
CA VAL A 133 8.40 16.04 -8.66
C VAL A 133 9.45 15.71 -9.73
N VAL A 134 10.63 15.23 -9.32
CA VAL A 134 11.68 14.78 -10.25
C VAL A 134 11.16 13.67 -11.16
N ALA A 135 10.41 12.70 -10.62
CA ALA A 135 9.81 11.63 -11.39
C ALA A 135 8.80 12.13 -12.43
N ALA A 136 7.95 13.09 -12.06
CA ALA A 136 6.99 13.70 -12.98
C ALA A 136 7.68 14.50 -14.09
N VAL A 137 8.67 15.34 -13.74
CA VAL A 137 9.45 16.12 -14.71
C VAL A 137 10.25 15.22 -15.64
N TYR A 138 10.89 14.18 -15.10
CA TYR A 138 11.61 13.17 -15.89
C TYR A 138 10.68 12.44 -16.85
N SER A 139 9.53 11.96 -16.37
CA SER A 139 8.56 11.24 -17.20
C SER A 139 8.00 12.14 -18.30
N PHE A 140 7.74 13.41 -18.00
CA PHE A 140 7.35 14.41 -18.99
C PHE A 140 8.44 14.63 -20.03
N ALA A 141 9.70 14.84 -19.60
CA ALA A 141 10.82 15.09 -20.50
C ALA A 141 11.11 13.89 -21.41
N VAL A 142 11.11 12.67 -20.88
CA VAL A 142 11.31 11.45 -21.66
C VAL A 142 10.15 11.23 -22.64
N GLY A 143 8.90 11.34 -22.17
CA GLY A 143 7.72 11.15 -23.02
C GLY A 143 7.61 12.18 -24.15
N MET A 144 7.98 13.44 -23.88
CA MET A 144 7.93 14.53 -24.85
C MET A 144 9.13 14.55 -25.81
N PHE A 145 10.35 14.49 -25.28
CA PHE A 145 11.54 14.73 -26.10
C PHE A 145 12.14 13.45 -26.68
N VAL A 146 12.06 12.33 -25.95
CA VAL A 146 12.70 11.07 -26.36
C VAL A 146 11.71 10.17 -27.09
N TYR A 147 10.62 9.78 -26.44
CA TYR A 147 9.59 8.93 -27.06
C TYR A 147 8.73 9.71 -28.05
N ARG A 148 8.61 11.04 -27.88
CA ARG A 148 7.82 11.92 -28.75
C ARG A 148 6.35 11.48 -28.87
N GLU A 149 5.84 10.82 -27.84
CA GLU A 149 4.46 10.36 -27.75
C GLU A 149 3.54 11.45 -27.19
N LEU A 150 4.10 12.42 -26.46
CA LEU A 150 3.35 13.54 -25.87
C LEU A 150 3.43 14.79 -26.74
N LYS A 151 2.28 15.29 -27.18
CA LYS A 151 2.18 16.57 -27.89
C LYS A 151 1.89 17.72 -26.92
N TRP A 152 2.47 18.89 -27.17
CA TRP A 152 2.19 20.12 -26.42
C TRP A 152 0.70 20.46 -26.36
N SER A 153 -0.04 20.17 -27.44
CA SER A 153 -1.49 20.39 -27.53
C SER A 153 -2.31 19.50 -26.58
N GLU A 154 -1.78 18.35 -26.20
CA GLU A 154 -2.47 17.37 -25.35
C GLU A 154 -2.18 17.62 -23.86
N LEU A 155 -1.19 18.47 -23.55
CA LEU A 155 -0.75 18.73 -22.17
C LEU A 155 -1.88 19.25 -21.29
N TYR A 156 -2.70 20.18 -21.79
CA TYR A 156 -3.85 20.70 -21.05
C TYR A 156 -4.83 19.58 -20.67
N GLN A 157 -5.20 18.73 -21.64
CA GLN A 157 -6.14 17.64 -21.39
C GLN A 157 -5.57 16.56 -20.46
N LEU A 158 -4.27 16.30 -20.57
CA LEU A 158 -3.57 15.36 -19.70
C LEU A 158 -3.57 15.86 -18.25
N VAL A 159 -3.19 17.11 -18.02
CA VAL A 159 -3.22 17.74 -16.69
C VAL A 159 -4.64 17.80 -16.14
N LEU A 160 -5.63 18.15 -16.97
CA LEU A 160 -7.03 18.19 -16.57
C LEU A 160 -7.55 16.80 -16.14
N THR A 161 -7.20 15.75 -16.88
CA THR A 161 -7.62 14.38 -16.58
C THR A 161 -6.95 13.84 -15.32
N ALA A 162 -5.64 14.10 -15.15
CA ALA A 162 -4.91 13.76 -13.94
C ALA A 162 -5.48 14.52 -12.72
N GLY A 163 -5.77 15.82 -12.88
CA GLY A 163 -6.37 16.66 -11.85
C GLY A 163 -7.78 16.20 -11.46
N LYS A 164 -8.64 15.86 -12.43
CA LYS A 164 -9.99 15.31 -12.16
C LYS A 164 -9.94 14.00 -11.39
N THR A 165 -9.09 13.06 -11.82
CA THR A 165 -8.92 11.77 -11.13
C THR A 165 -8.43 11.99 -9.71
N THR A 166 -7.42 12.85 -9.53
CA THR A 166 -6.87 13.17 -8.21
C THR A 166 -7.89 13.89 -7.32
N ALA A 167 -8.68 14.83 -7.86
CA ALA A 167 -9.69 15.57 -7.11
C ALA A 167 -10.80 14.65 -6.58
N VAL A 168 -11.31 13.73 -7.40
CA VAL A 168 -12.30 12.72 -6.95
C VAL A 168 -11.73 11.88 -5.82
N VAL A 169 -10.48 11.42 -5.98
CA VAL A 169 -9.78 10.63 -4.96
C VAL A 169 -9.59 11.41 -3.66
N MET A 170 -9.09 12.65 -3.74
CA MET A 170 -8.84 13.49 -2.56
C MET A 170 -10.13 13.93 -1.87
N PHE A 171 -11.23 14.08 -2.61
CA PHE A 171 -12.54 14.35 -2.03
C PHE A 171 -13.03 13.17 -1.17
N LEU A 172 -12.87 11.93 -1.67
CA LEU A 172 -13.19 10.72 -0.89
C LEU A 172 -12.33 10.62 0.38
N VAL A 173 -11.03 10.96 0.28
CA VAL A 173 -10.12 11.00 1.43
C VAL A 173 -10.56 12.08 2.43
N ALA A 174 -10.91 13.29 1.97
CA ALA A 174 -11.36 14.37 2.85
C ALA A 174 -12.64 14.01 3.61
N ALA A 175 -13.59 13.33 2.98
CA ALA A 175 -14.79 12.83 3.65
C ALA A 175 -14.45 11.81 4.76
N ALA A 176 -13.49 10.91 4.53
CA ALA A 176 -13.03 9.95 5.52
C ALA A 176 -12.35 10.62 6.75
N MET A 177 -11.77 11.81 6.59
CA MET A 177 -11.15 12.54 7.70
C MET A 177 -12.16 12.99 8.77
N VAL A 178 -13.44 13.16 8.43
CA VAL A 178 -14.49 13.52 9.41
C VAL A 178 -14.69 12.39 10.42
N SER A 179 -14.77 11.14 9.94
CA SER A 179 -14.83 9.95 10.80
C SER A 179 -13.59 9.84 11.69
N ALA A 180 -12.42 10.18 11.16
CA ALA A 180 -11.19 10.16 11.92
C ALA A 180 -11.14 11.17 13.06
N TRP A 181 -11.65 12.38 12.81
CA TRP A 181 -11.77 13.41 13.83
C TRP A 181 -12.74 12.99 14.95
N LEU A 182 -13.91 12.43 14.61
CA LEU A 182 -14.90 11.97 15.60
C LEU A 182 -14.32 10.90 16.53
N ILE A 183 -13.60 9.91 16.00
CA ILE A 183 -12.94 8.85 16.79
C ILE A 183 -11.91 9.44 17.75
N THR A 184 -11.17 10.46 17.30
CA THR A 184 -10.17 11.16 18.11
C THR A 184 -10.82 11.92 19.26
N VAL A 185 -11.87 12.71 18.96
CA VAL A 185 -12.59 13.50 19.96
C VAL A 185 -13.35 12.61 20.96
N ALA A 186 -13.82 11.45 20.52
CA ALA A 186 -14.45 10.46 21.38
C ALA A 186 -13.46 9.71 22.29
N ASN A 187 -12.15 10.01 22.22
CA ASN A 187 -11.11 9.40 23.04
C ASN A 187 -11.02 7.86 22.93
N ILE A 188 -11.48 7.29 21.81
CA ILE A 188 -11.41 5.86 21.51
C ILE A 188 -9.99 5.29 21.65
N PRO A 189 -8.90 5.99 21.25
CA PRO A 189 -7.55 5.47 21.43
C PRO A 189 -7.20 5.12 22.89
N THR A 190 -7.62 5.94 23.85
CA THR A 190 -7.30 5.72 25.26
C THR A 190 -8.05 4.52 25.82
N GLU A 191 -9.36 4.42 25.55
CA GLU A 191 -10.18 3.25 25.91
C GLU A 191 -9.60 1.95 25.34
N VAL A 192 -9.11 2.02 24.09
CA VAL A 192 -8.40 0.90 23.44
C VAL A 192 -7.16 0.47 24.22
N ALA A 193 -6.38 1.39 24.78
CA ALA A 193 -5.20 1.06 25.57
C ALA A 193 -5.59 0.35 26.87
N ASP A 194 -6.65 0.81 27.54
CA ASP A 194 -7.15 0.23 28.78
C ASP A 194 -7.68 -1.20 28.56
N MET A 195 -8.33 -1.45 27.42
CA MET A 195 -8.75 -2.80 27.01
C MET A 195 -7.59 -3.79 26.80
N LEU A 196 -6.37 -3.31 26.58
CA LEU A 196 -5.19 -4.15 26.33
C LEU A 196 -4.48 -4.59 27.62
N GLU A 197 -4.69 -3.89 28.75
CA GLU A 197 -4.03 -4.18 30.02
C GLU A 197 -4.17 -5.65 30.48
N PRO A 198 -5.34 -6.31 30.37
CA PRO A 198 -5.51 -7.70 30.81
C PRO A 198 -4.67 -8.71 30.01
N PHE A 199 -4.24 -8.35 28.79
CA PHE A 199 -3.55 -9.26 27.87
C PHE A 199 -2.02 -9.14 27.95
N MET A 200 -1.49 -8.24 28.77
CA MET A 200 -0.04 -8.00 28.88
C MET A 200 0.77 -9.21 29.38
N GLY A 201 0.13 -10.22 29.97
CA GLY A 201 0.80 -11.44 30.43
C GLY A 201 1.36 -12.34 29.32
N SER A 202 0.89 -12.20 28.06
CA SER A 202 1.39 -12.99 26.93
C SER A 202 1.65 -12.10 25.70
N LYS A 203 2.92 -12.01 25.28
CA LYS A 203 3.34 -11.17 24.15
C LYS A 203 2.62 -11.52 22.84
N ILE A 204 2.39 -12.81 22.59
CA ILE A 204 1.71 -13.28 21.36
C ILE A 204 0.22 -12.90 21.41
N LEU A 205 -0.42 -13.12 22.57
CA LEU A 205 -1.83 -12.78 22.75
C LEU A 205 -2.05 -11.28 22.63
N LEU A 206 -1.21 -10.48 23.29
CA LEU A 206 -1.25 -9.02 23.19
C LEU A 206 -1.07 -8.54 21.75
N MET A 207 -0.08 -9.08 21.02
CA MET A 207 0.11 -8.76 19.60
C MET A 207 -1.11 -9.12 18.76
N LEU A 208 -1.71 -10.29 18.98
CA LEU A 208 -2.89 -10.72 18.24
C LEU A 208 -4.07 -9.79 18.49
N VAL A 209 -4.35 -9.46 19.74
CA VAL A 209 -5.43 -8.53 20.11
C VAL A 209 -5.16 -7.14 19.52
N MET A 210 -3.93 -6.63 19.61
CA MET A 210 -3.55 -5.36 18.99
C MET A 210 -3.76 -5.38 17.47
N MET A 211 -3.35 -6.45 16.77
CA MET A 211 -3.54 -6.54 15.31
C MET A 211 -5.02 -6.56 14.95
N VAL A 212 -5.84 -7.37 15.61
CA VAL A 212 -7.29 -7.40 15.37
C VAL A 212 -7.90 -6.02 15.61
N LEU A 213 -7.52 -5.37 16.71
CA LEU A 213 -8.00 -4.05 17.05
C LEU A 213 -7.60 -3.01 16.00
N ILE A 214 -6.34 -3.00 15.58
CA ILE A 214 -5.86 -2.07 14.55
C ILE A 214 -6.53 -2.34 13.20
N VAL A 215 -6.94 -3.59 12.88
CA VAL A 215 -7.73 -3.86 11.66
C VAL A 215 -9.05 -3.13 11.79
N VAL A 216 -9.76 -3.37 12.90
CA VAL A 216 -11.07 -2.78 13.15
C VAL A 216 -10.99 -1.26 13.11
N VAL A 217 -10.03 -0.65 13.80
CA VAL A 217 -9.84 0.80 13.79
C VAL A 217 -9.43 1.30 12.39
N GLY A 218 -8.53 0.58 11.71
CA GLY A 218 -8.07 0.90 10.36
C GLY A 218 -9.15 0.76 9.28
N THR A 219 -10.25 0.05 9.55
CA THR A 219 -11.42 0.04 8.66
C THR A 219 -12.20 1.36 8.70
N ALA A 220 -12.07 2.12 9.80
CA ALA A 220 -12.80 3.36 10.05
C ALA A 220 -11.93 4.63 9.94
N LEU A 221 -10.63 4.51 10.21
CA LEU A 221 -9.67 5.61 10.14
C LEU A 221 -8.81 5.54 8.87
N ASP A 222 -8.44 6.70 8.34
CA ASP A 222 -7.45 6.76 7.26
C ASP A 222 -6.04 6.40 7.74
N PHE A 223 -5.17 6.02 6.81
CA PHE A 223 -3.84 5.52 7.08
C PHE A 223 -3.00 6.47 7.95
N THR A 224 -2.89 7.73 7.53
CA THR A 224 -2.04 8.72 8.21
C THR A 224 -2.54 9.10 9.61
N PRO A 225 -3.83 9.45 9.82
CA PRO A 225 -4.36 9.70 11.15
C PRO A 225 -4.17 8.51 12.10
N THR A 226 -4.42 7.28 11.62
CA THR A 226 -4.26 6.07 12.44
C THR A 226 -2.84 5.94 12.97
N VAL A 227 -1.82 6.13 12.12
CA VAL A 227 -0.41 6.09 12.55
C VAL A 227 -0.12 7.17 13.57
N LEU A 228 -0.54 8.42 13.33
CA LEU A 228 -0.21 9.54 14.22
C LEU A 228 -0.90 9.44 15.58
N ILE A 229 -2.12 8.90 15.63
CA ILE A 229 -2.94 8.84 16.85
C ILE A 229 -2.63 7.57 17.65
N LEU A 230 -2.67 6.39 17.03
CA LEU A 230 -2.53 5.13 17.77
C LEU A 230 -1.09 4.80 18.12
N THR A 231 -0.09 5.24 17.36
CA THR A 231 1.32 4.97 17.68
C THR A 231 1.69 5.46 19.08
N PRO A 232 1.53 6.75 19.44
CA PRO A 232 1.91 7.24 20.77
C PRO A 232 1.09 6.59 21.90
N VAL A 233 -0.12 6.11 21.60
CA VAL A 233 -1.01 5.46 22.57
C VAL A 233 -0.62 4.00 22.82
N LEU A 234 -0.28 3.25 21.76
CA LEU A 234 0.07 1.83 21.85
C LEU A 234 1.55 1.60 22.19
N MET A 235 2.43 2.53 21.83
CA MET A 235 3.87 2.41 22.08
C MET A 235 4.24 2.17 23.56
N PRO A 236 3.66 2.87 24.54
CA PRO A 236 3.88 2.57 25.96
C PRO A 236 3.53 1.14 26.34
N VAL A 237 2.43 0.59 25.80
CA VAL A 237 1.97 -0.78 26.05
C VAL A 237 2.94 -1.80 25.44
N VAL A 238 3.37 -1.56 24.19
CA VAL A 238 4.35 -2.39 23.45
C VAL A 238 5.68 -2.44 24.20
N LEU A 239 6.19 -1.29 24.66
CA LEU A 239 7.43 -1.19 25.41
C LEU A 239 7.33 -1.88 26.78
N LYS A 240 6.24 -1.67 27.52
CA LYS A 240 6.00 -2.34 28.82
C LYS A 240 5.91 -3.86 28.67
N ALA A 241 5.28 -4.36 27.61
CA ALA A 241 5.20 -5.79 27.32
C ALA A 241 6.52 -6.39 26.78
N GLY A 242 7.55 -5.56 26.57
CA GLY A 242 8.85 -5.98 26.04
C GLY A 242 8.75 -6.53 24.61
N ILE A 243 7.86 -5.97 23.79
CA ILE A 243 7.76 -6.25 22.36
C ILE A 243 8.70 -5.29 21.62
N ASP A 244 9.40 -5.79 20.60
CA ASP A 244 10.29 -4.97 19.79
C ASP A 244 9.48 -3.90 19.01
N PRO A 245 9.77 -2.59 19.18
CA PRO A 245 9.06 -1.51 18.50
C PRO A 245 9.15 -1.52 16.98
N VAL A 246 10.25 -2.03 16.42
CA VAL A 246 10.45 -2.16 14.97
C VAL A 246 9.51 -3.23 14.45
N TYR A 247 9.45 -4.39 15.11
CA TYR A 247 8.52 -5.47 14.77
C TYR A 247 7.07 -4.99 14.86
N PHE A 248 6.70 -4.36 15.98
CA PHE A 248 5.36 -3.79 16.14
C PHE A 248 5.06 -2.76 15.06
N GLY A 249 6.00 -1.86 14.74
CA GLY A 249 5.81 -0.84 13.72
C GLY A 249 5.55 -1.40 12.33
N VAL A 250 6.28 -2.44 11.92
CA VAL A 250 6.04 -3.10 10.63
C VAL A 250 4.68 -3.78 10.60
N MET A 251 4.33 -4.51 11.68
CA MET A 251 3.02 -5.14 11.81
C MET A 251 1.89 -4.12 11.81
N PHE A 252 2.05 -3.01 12.53
CA PHE A 252 1.11 -1.90 12.62
C PHE A 252 0.86 -1.28 11.23
N ILE A 253 1.92 -0.99 10.48
CA ILE A 253 1.83 -0.41 9.13
C ILE A 253 1.16 -1.36 8.14
N MET A 254 1.57 -2.64 8.14
CA MET A 254 0.94 -3.67 7.32
C MET A 254 -0.55 -3.80 7.62
N ASN A 255 -0.90 -3.80 8.90
CA ASN A 255 -2.28 -3.98 9.33
C ASN A 255 -3.18 -2.81 8.99
N ASN A 256 -2.67 -1.59 9.16
CA ASN A 256 -3.34 -0.37 8.73
C ASN A 256 -3.53 -0.36 7.20
N ALA A 257 -2.54 -0.83 6.43
CA ALA A 257 -2.67 -0.97 4.99
C ALA A 257 -3.81 -1.94 4.60
N ILE A 258 -3.98 -3.05 5.32
CA ILE A 258 -5.12 -3.99 5.15
C ILE A 258 -6.47 -3.29 5.47
N GLY A 259 -6.49 -2.40 6.45
CA GLY A 259 -7.65 -1.56 6.76
C GLY A 259 -8.17 -0.76 5.56
N LEU A 260 -7.26 -0.28 4.69
CA LEU A 260 -7.62 0.56 3.53
C LEU A 260 -8.44 -0.15 2.45
N ILE A 261 -8.46 -1.48 2.44
CA ILE A 261 -9.27 -2.29 1.51
C ILE A 261 -10.46 -2.96 2.20
N THR A 262 -10.68 -2.68 3.49
CA THR A 262 -11.75 -3.30 4.29
C THR A 262 -12.86 -2.27 4.57
N PRO A 263 -14.14 -2.61 4.33
CA PRO A 263 -15.28 -1.76 4.74
C PRO A 263 -15.29 -1.54 6.27
N PRO A 264 -15.76 -0.38 6.78
CA PRO A 264 -16.74 0.52 6.17
C PRO A 264 -16.17 1.68 5.34
N VAL A 265 -14.96 2.18 5.63
CA VAL A 265 -14.40 3.33 4.88
C VAL A 265 -13.62 2.86 3.66
N GLY A 266 -12.72 1.88 3.80
CA GLY A 266 -11.96 1.29 2.68
C GLY A 266 -11.48 2.31 1.65
N THR A 267 -10.63 3.28 2.02
CA THR A 267 -10.27 4.41 1.15
C THR A 267 -9.66 3.99 -0.19
N VAL A 268 -8.80 2.96 -0.19
CA VAL A 268 -8.21 2.39 -1.42
C VAL A 268 -9.28 1.68 -2.24
N LEU A 269 -10.17 0.94 -1.59
CA LEU A 269 -11.28 0.26 -2.27
C LEU A 269 -12.24 1.26 -2.93
N ASN A 270 -12.61 2.34 -2.24
CA ASN A 270 -13.45 3.42 -2.76
C ASN A 270 -12.85 4.09 -4.00
N VAL A 271 -11.53 4.30 -4.01
CA VAL A 271 -10.79 4.87 -5.13
C VAL A 271 -10.84 3.94 -6.34
N VAL A 272 -10.65 2.64 -6.12
CA VAL A 272 -10.77 1.63 -7.18
C VAL A 272 -12.20 1.58 -7.71
N CYS A 273 -13.22 1.65 -6.87
CA CYS A 273 -14.62 1.72 -7.29
C CYS A 273 -14.88 2.92 -8.22
N GLY A 274 -14.37 4.10 -7.85
CA GLY A 274 -14.51 5.32 -8.66
C GLY A 274 -13.86 5.20 -10.04
N VAL A 275 -12.68 4.58 -10.13
CA VAL A 275 -11.96 4.39 -11.39
C VAL A 275 -12.57 3.26 -12.23
N ALA A 276 -12.89 2.13 -11.60
CA ALA A 276 -13.46 0.94 -12.26
C ALA A 276 -14.93 1.11 -12.66
N LYS A 277 -15.62 2.09 -12.07
CA LYS A 277 -17.06 2.33 -12.18
C LYS A 277 -17.88 1.11 -11.77
N ILE A 278 -17.59 0.57 -10.59
CA ILE A 278 -18.33 -0.55 -9.97
C ILE A 278 -18.83 -0.16 -8.59
N SER A 279 -19.80 -0.90 -8.07
CA SER A 279 -20.31 -0.70 -6.72
C SER A 279 -19.29 -1.15 -5.66
N MET A 280 -19.38 -0.59 -4.44
CA MET A 280 -18.53 -0.99 -3.31
C MET A 280 -18.71 -2.46 -2.95
N ASP A 281 -19.95 -2.98 -3.02
CA ASP A 281 -20.25 -4.38 -2.75
C ASP A 281 -19.58 -5.32 -3.75
N ASP A 282 -19.58 -4.95 -5.03
CA ASP A 282 -18.94 -5.72 -6.09
C ASP A 282 -17.42 -5.70 -5.96
N ALA A 283 -16.85 -4.54 -5.64
CA ALA A 283 -15.43 -4.41 -5.37
C ALA A 283 -15.00 -5.21 -4.14
N PHE A 284 -15.80 -5.20 -3.07
CA PHE A 284 -15.53 -5.95 -1.86
C PHE A 284 -15.57 -7.46 -2.08
N LYS A 285 -16.57 -7.97 -2.82
CA LYS A 285 -16.61 -9.39 -3.25
C LYS A 285 -15.36 -9.77 -4.05
N GLY A 286 -14.87 -8.83 -4.87
CA GLY A 286 -13.65 -8.98 -5.65
C GLY A 286 -12.37 -8.99 -4.80
N VAL A 287 -12.29 -8.16 -3.77
CA VAL A 287 -11.11 -8.04 -2.89
C VAL A 287 -11.04 -9.16 -1.85
N LEU A 288 -12.17 -9.75 -1.47
CA LEU A 288 -12.28 -10.70 -0.36
C LEU A 288 -11.24 -11.85 -0.40
N PRO A 289 -10.98 -12.53 -1.53
CA PRO A 289 -9.96 -13.58 -1.58
C PRO A 289 -8.55 -13.06 -1.26
N PHE A 290 -8.21 -11.86 -1.73
CA PHE A 290 -6.91 -11.24 -1.52
C PHE A 290 -6.78 -10.69 -0.09
N LEU A 291 -7.87 -10.12 0.44
CA LEU A 291 -7.97 -9.70 1.84
C LEU A 291 -7.71 -10.89 2.78
N MET A 292 -8.33 -12.04 2.52
CA MET A 292 -8.12 -13.25 3.31
C MET A 292 -6.66 -13.73 3.23
N ALA A 293 -6.03 -13.66 2.06
CA ALA A 293 -4.62 -14.00 1.90
C ALA A 293 -3.70 -13.05 2.69
N GLN A 294 -3.99 -11.75 2.69
CA GLN A 294 -3.22 -10.75 3.43
C GLN A 294 -3.41 -10.88 4.95
N LEU A 295 -4.64 -11.14 5.41
CA LEU A 295 -4.91 -11.46 6.81
C LEU A 295 -4.20 -12.74 7.24
N ALA A 296 -4.16 -13.78 6.39
CA ALA A 296 -3.42 -15.00 6.69
C ALA A 296 -1.91 -14.74 6.85
N VAL A 297 -1.31 -13.92 5.97
CA VAL A 297 0.09 -13.47 6.12
C VAL A 297 0.28 -12.72 7.43
N MET A 298 -0.63 -11.79 7.77
CA MET A 298 -0.58 -11.06 9.03
C MET A 298 -0.61 -11.99 10.24
N PHE A 299 -1.56 -12.92 10.32
CA PHE A 299 -1.64 -13.88 11.43
C PHE A 299 -0.41 -14.78 11.50
N LEU A 300 0.13 -15.20 10.35
CA LEU A 300 1.36 -15.98 10.28
C LEU A 300 2.55 -15.20 10.86
N LEU A 301 2.67 -13.90 10.56
CA LEU A 301 3.73 -13.05 11.13
C LEU A 301 3.54 -12.80 12.63
N VAL A 302 2.29 -12.74 13.12
CA VAL A 302 1.99 -12.67 14.56
C VAL A 302 2.42 -13.95 15.29
N LEU A 303 2.09 -15.12 14.73
CA LEU A 303 2.39 -16.42 15.33
C LEU A 303 3.88 -16.78 15.25
N PHE A 304 4.56 -16.32 14.20
CA PHE A 304 5.99 -16.54 13.99
C PHE A 304 6.74 -15.20 13.84
N PRO A 305 6.93 -14.45 14.95
CA PRO A 305 7.65 -13.16 14.90
C PRO A 305 9.07 -13.27 14.33
N GLN A 306 9.65 -14.48 14.43
CA GLN A 306 10.96 -14.85 13.90
C GLN A 306 11.11 -14.56 12.40
N ILE A 307 10.01 -14.61 11.64
CA ILE A 307 10.03 -14.33 10.19
C ILE A 307 10.40 -12.86 9.92
N VAL A 308 10.06 -11.95 10.84
CA VAL A 308 10.42 -10.53 10.73
C VAL A 308 11.72 -10.22 11.49
N THR A 309 11.90 -10.80 12.68
CA THR A 309 13.01 -10.43 13.57
C THR A 309 14.34 -11.09 13.19
N VAL A 310 14.34 -12.32 12.64
CA VAL A 310 15.57 -13.02 12.25
C VAL A 310 16.28 -12.36 11.07
N PRO A 311 15.59 -12.01 9.95
CA PRO A 311 16.21 -11.28 8.85
C PRO A 311 16.73 -9.90 9.28
N LEU A 312 15.99 -9.22 10.17
CA LEU A 312 16.42 -7.94 10.72
C LEU A 312 17.73 -8.07 11.51
N HIS A 313 17.86 -9.07 12.38
CA HIS A 313 19.10 -9.32 13.12
C HIS A 313 20.26 -9.69 12.20
N TRP A 314 20.01 -10.37 11.08
CA TRP A 314 21.03 -10.73 10.11
C TRP A 314 21.53 -9.52 9.32
N TRP A 315 20.65 -8.62 8.90
CA TRP A 315 21.01 -7.39 8.17
C TRP A 315 21.60 -6.28 9.05
N MET A 316 21.45 -6.39 10.37
CA MET A 316 22.02 -5.43 11.33
C MET A 316 23.39 -5.84 11.90
N ARG A 317 23.90 -7.03 11.56
CA ARG A 317 25.29 -7.44 11.83
C ARG A 317 26.22 -6.87 10.77
#